data_AF-A0A1Q7X3G0-F1
#
_entry.id   AF-A0A1Q7X3G0-F1
#
_cell.length_a   1.000
_cell.length_b   1.000
_cell.length_c   1.000
_cell.angle_alpha   90.00
_cell.angle_beta   90.00
_cell.angle_gamma   90.00
#
_symmetry.space_group_name_H-M   'P 1'
#
loop_
_entity.id
_entity.type
_entity.pdbx_description
1 polymer ?
#
loop_
_entity_poly.entity_id
_entity_poly.type
_entity_poly.pdbx_seq_one_letter_code
_entity_poly.pdbx_strand_id
1 'polypeptide(L)' 'MDRLVVVVADEATQLARLQARDGVGREEALRRIRSQMPLSEKAKLADYVIDNSGDRAATETQVRRAHAALSEELRARA' A
#
# COMPACT_ATOMS: atom_id res chain seq x y z
N MET A 1 -6.23 -4.28 20.64
CA MET A 1 -6.60 -3.23 19.66
C MET A 1 -5.98 -3.61 18.34
N ASP A 2 -6.79 -3.64 17.29
CA ASP A 2 -6.36 -3.94 15.93
C ASP A 2 -5.54 -2.78 15.35
N ARG A 3 -4.78 -3.05 14.29
CA ARG A 3 -3.93 -2.07 13.60
C ARG A 3 -4.27 -2.04 12.12
N LEU A 4 -4.32 -0.86 11.52
CA LEU A 4 -4.56 -0.67 10.09
C LEU A 4 -3.24 -0.56 9.34
N VAL A 5 -3.01 -1.49 8.40
CA VAL A 5 -1.89 -1.46 7.47
C VAL A 5 -2.39 -1.03 6.09
N VAL A 6 -1.84 0.06 5.55
CA VAL A 6 -2.18 0.58 4.23
C VAL A 6 -1.03 0.36 3.27
N VAL A 7 -1.34 -0.24 2.13
CA VAL A 7 -0.39 -0.38 1.01
C VAL A 7 -0.66 0.71 -0.02
N VAL A 8 0.41 1.39 -0.45
CA VAL A 8 0.39 2.46 -1.44
C VAL A 8 1.33 2.13 -2.59
N ALA A 9 1.06 2.72 -3.76
CA ALA A 9 1.97 2.75 -4.89
C ALA A 9 1.78 4.07 -5.63
N ASP A 10 2.79 4.58 -6.32
CA ASP A 10 2.68 5.79 -7.14
C ASP A 10 1.72 5.59 -8.33
N GLU A 11 1.22 6.69 -8.89
CA GLU A 11 0.22 6.65 -9.98
C GLU A 11 0.74 5.90 -11.22
N ALA A 12 2.03 6.03 -11.53
CA ALA A 12 2.64 5.37 -12.68
C ALA A 12 2.63 3.84 -12.52
N THR A 13 3.01 3.36 -11.34
CA THR A 13 3.02 1.94 -10.97
C THR A 13 1.61 1.37 -10.92
N GLN A 14 0.66 2.10 -10.32
CA GLN A 14 -0.75 1.69 -10.30
C GLN A 14 -1.31 1.55 -11.71
N LEU A 15 -1.03 2.53 -12.58
CA LEU A 15 -1.47 2.53 -13.95
C LEU A 15 -0.91 1.32 -14.71
N ALA A 16 0.42 1.13 -14.69
CA ALA A 16 1.06 0.02 -15.39
C ALA A 16 0.50 -1.34 -14.96
N ARG A 17 0.28 -1.53 -13.65
CA ARG A 17 -0.28 -2.77 -13.11
C ARG A 17 -1.75 -2.97 -13.44
N LEU A 18 -2.56 -1.92 -13.41
CA LEU A 18 -3.97 -1.99 -13.80
C LEU A 18 -4.12 -2.36 -15.27
N GLN A 19 -3.32 -1.76 -16.15
CA GLN A 19 -3.33 -2.09 -17.57
C GLN A 19 -2.88 -3.54 -17.80
N ALA A 20 -1.81 -3.98 -17.15
CA ALA A 20 -1.31 -5.35 -17.29
C ALA A 20 -2.25 -6.42 -16.72
N ARG A 21 -2.88 -6.14 -15.58
CA ARG A 21 -3.75 -7.09 -14.87
C ARG A 21 -5.16 -7.16 -15.47
N ASP A 22 -5.75 -6.00 -15.74
CA ASP A 22 -7.17 -5.89 -16.11
C ASP A 22 -7.37 -5.66 -17.62
N GLY A 23 -6.29 -5.46 -18.39
CA GLY A 23 -6.36 -5.23 -19.84
C GLY A 23 -7.04 -3.92 -20.23
N VAL A 24 -7.17 -2.97 -19.30
CA VAL A 24 -7.90 -1.72 -19.51
C VAL A 24 -7.06 -0.64 -20.21
N GLY A 25 -7.72 0.24 -20.95
CA GLY A 25 -7.09 1.42 -21.53
C GLY A 25 -6.62 2.42 -20.47
N ARG A 26 -5.68 3.30 -20.83
CA ARG A 26 -5.07 4.30 -19.93
C ARG A 26 -6.11 5.18 -19.23
N GLU A 27 -7.09 5.69 -19.97
CA GLU A 27 -8.12 6.60 -19.43
C GLU A 27 -9.03 5.91 -18.41
N GLU A 28 -9.40 4.65 -18.66
CA GLU A 28 -10.19 3.84 -17.74
C GLU A 28 -9.40 3.56 -16.46
N ALA A 29 -8.12 3.17 -16.59
CA ALA A 29 -7.26 2.96 -15.43
C ALA A 29 -7.08 4.23 -14.59
N LEU A 30 -6.85 5.38 -15.24
CA LEU A 30 -6.75 6.67 -14.53
C LEU A 30 -8.06 7.05 -13.84
N ARG A 31 -9.22 6.79 -14.45
CA ARG A 31 -10.53 7.01 -13.81
C ARG A 31 -10.64 6.20 -12.52
N ARG A 32 -10.24 4.92 -12.55
CA ARG A 32 -10.28 4.02 -11.39
C ARG A 32 -9.29 4.42 -10.29
N ILE A 33 -8.13 4.94 -10.66
CA ILE A 33 -7.14 5.46 -9.70
C ILE A 33 -7.72 6.70 -9.01
N ARG A 34 -8.23 7.65 -9.80
CA ARG A 34 -8.76 8.93 -9.30
C ARG A 34 -10.09 8.83 -8.57
N SER A 35 -10.85 7.74 -8.78
CA SER A 35 -12.08 7.48 -8.02
C SER A 35 -11.82 6.99 -6.60
N GLN A 36 -10.58 6.61 -6.27
CA GLN A 36 -10.21 6.20 -4.92
C GLN A 36 -9.86 7.42 -4.05
N MET A 37 -9.92 7.23 -2.73
CA MET A 37 -9.42 8.20 -1.77
C MET A 37 -7.96 8.56 -2.10
N PRO A 38 -7.58 9.86 -2.07
CA PRO A 38 -6.20 10.27 -2.27
C PRO A 38 -5.24 9.51 -1.35
N LEU A 39 -4.09 9.11 -1.88
CA LEU A 39 -3.07 8.37 -1.13
C LEU A 39 -2.66 9.08 0.17
N SER A 40 -2.58 10.40 0.14
CA SER A 40 -2.25 11.25 1.29
C SER A 40 -3.31 11.21 2.38
N GLU A 41 -4.58 11.01 2.05
CA GLU A 41 -5.66 10.87 3.02
C GLU A 41 -5.73 9.44 3.55
N LYS A 42 -5.57 8.45 2.67
CA LYS A 42 -5.55 7.03 3.03
C LYS A 42 -4.41 6.71 4.01
N ALA A 43 -3.24 7.32 3.81
CA ALA A 43 -2.08 7.14 4.68
C ALA A 43 -2.29 7.70 6.10
N LYS A 44 -3.10 8.76 6.26
CA LYS A 44 -3.38 9.35 7.59
C LYS A 44 -4.21 8.44 8.50
N LEU A 45 -4.94 7.49 7.92
CA LEU A 45 -5.76 6.55 8.67
C LEU A 45 -4.95 5.34 9.17
N ALA A 46 -3.74 5.15 8.66
CA ALA A 46 -2.95 3.94 8.85
C ALA A 46 -2.06 4.02 10.10
N ASP A 47 -1.99 2.92 10.85
CA ASP A 47 -0.92 2.71 11.83
C ASP A 47 0.42 2.41 11.12
N TYR A 48 0.36 1.73 9.98
CA TYR A 48 1.52 1.38 9.17
C TYR A 48 1.25 1.62 7.69
N VAL A 49 2.21 2.22 6.99
CA VAL A 49 2.17 2.39 5.53
C VAL A 49 3.28 1.58 4.89
N ILE A 50 2.94 0.84 3.83
CA ILE A 50 3.89 0.10 2.99
C ILE A 50 3.84 0.68 1.59
N ASP A 51 4.95 1.23 1.13
CA ASP A 51 5.13 1.68 -0.26
C ASP A 51 5.64 0.54 -1.14
N ASN A 52 4.81 0.13 -2.10
CA ASN A 52 5.08 -0.92 -3.06
C ASN A 52 5.33 -0.37 -4.48
N SER A 53 5.69 0.91 -4.59
CA SER A 53 6.14 1.54 -5.85
C SER A 53 7.53 1.06 -6.26
N GLY A 54 8.37 0.74 -5.28
CA GLY A 54 9.72 0.24 -5.50
C GLY A 54 9.78 -1.23 -5.91
N ASP A 55 10.98 -1.80 -5.83
CA ASP A 55 11.17 -3.22 -6.09
C ASP A 55 10.59 -4.10 -4.96
N ARG A 56 10.58 -5.41 -5.23
CA ARG A 56 10.10 -6.41 -4.29
C ARG A 56 10.91 -6.42 -2.99
N ALA A 57 12.22 -6.22 -3.04
CA ALA A 57 13.09 -6.27 -1.87
C ALA A 57 12.83 -5.08 -0.92
N ALA A 58 12.60 -3.89 -1.47
CA ALA A 58 12.19 -2.69 -0.74
C ALA A 58 10.84 -2.90 -0.05
N THR A 59 9.89 -3.53 -0.75
CA THR A 59 8.59 -3.88 -0.17
C THR A 59 8.74 -4.91 0.95
N GLU A 60 9.48 -5.99 0.72
CA GLU A 60 9.71 -7.05 1.72
C GLU A 60 10.36 -6.49 2.99
N THR A 61 11.29 -5.54 2.83
CA THR A 61 11.93 -4.86 3.97
C THR A 61 10.91 -4.08 4.80
N GLN A 62 10.00 -3.34 4.16
CA GLN A 62 8.94 -2.60 4.85
C GLN A 62 7.94 -3.54 5.55
N VAL A 63 7.54 -4.63 4.89
CA VAL A 63 6.66 -5.66 5.46
C VAL A 63 7.30 -6.27 6.70
N ARG A 64 8.59 -6.64 6.64
CA ARG A 64 9.30 -7.23 7.79
C ARG A 64 9.36 -6.25 8.96
N ARG A 65 9.58 -4.97 8.71
CA ARG A 65 9.57 -3.92 9.75
C ARG A 65 8.20 -3.81 10.41
N ALA A 66 7.13 -3.70 9.62
CA ALA A 66 5.77 -3.62 10.15
C ALA A 66 5.40 -4.88 10.96
N HIS A 67 5.72 -6.07 10.44
CA HIS A 67 5.49 -7.33 11.14
C HIS A 67 6.25 -7.44 12.46
N ALA A 68 7.53 -7.03 12.49
CA ALA A 68 8.34 -7.05 13.71
C ALA A 68 7.74 -6.12 14.78
N ALA A 69 7.38 -4.89 14.42
CA ALA A 69 6.75 -3.95 15.33
C ALA A 69 5.42 -4.47 15.90
N LEU A 70 4.55 -5.02 15.04
CA LEU A 70 3.28 -5.64 15.45
C LEU A 70 3.50 -6.82 16.41
N SER A 71 4.49 -7.66 16.12
CA SER A 71 4.83 -8.82 16.96
C SER A 71 5.33 -8.41 18.34
N GLU A 72 6.13 -7.34 18.41
CA GLU A 72 6.65 -6.79 19.66
C GLU A 72 5.53 -6.15 20.49
N GLU A 73 4.66 -5.35 19.88
CA GLU A 73 3.48 -4.79 20.54
C GLU A 73 2.56 -5.88 21.11
N LEU A 74 2.37 -6.98 20.38
CA LEU A 74 1.56 -8.10 20.85
C LEU A 74 2.18 -8.76 22.09
N ARG A 75 3.51 -8.95 22.10
CA ARG A 75 4.22 -9.53 23.25
C ARG A 75 4.21 -8.62 24.46
N ALA A 76 4.35 -7.31 24.27
CA ALA A 76 4.33 -6.33 25.36
C ALA A 76 2.95 -6.20 26.03
N ARG A 77 1.89 -6.72 25.39
CA ARG A 77 0.52 -6.75 25.90
C ARG A 77 0.14 -8.07 26.58
N ALA A 78 0.98 -9.10 26.46
CA ALA A 78 0.78 -10.41 27.08
C ALA A 78 1.40 -10.43 28.48
#